data_AF-A0A812MIQ2-F1
#
_entry.id   AF-A0A812MIQ2-F1
#
_cell.length_a   1.000
_cell.length_b   1.000
_cell.length_c   1.000
_cell.angle_alpha   90.00
_cell.angle_beta   90.00
_cell.angle_gamma   90.00
#
_symmetry.space_group_name_H-M   'P 1'
#
loop_
_entity.id
_entity.type
_entity.pdbx_description
1 polymer ?
#
loop_
_entity_poly.entity_id
_entity_poly.type
_entity_poly.pdbx_seq_one_letter_code
_entity_poly.pdbx_strand_id
1 'polypeptide(L)'
;ACVGVTVHTYDPYDFCGENGRTEYYANSNAMKKDLSSQFKDIRDWAFDTFIPVYVGEYGVGRQMDRQWDRDNEIVREYYKFTANHFRESGMAVAAWDDPGWFGIYNQQ
;
A
#
# COMPACT_ATOMS: atom_id res chain seq x y z
N ALA A 1 -13.78 26.85 -5.83
CA ALA A 1 -12.49 26.23 -5.44
C ALA A 1 -12.58 24.75 -5.75
N CYS A 2 -11.53 24.14 -6.31
CA CYS A 2 -11.46 22.69 -6.46
C CYS A 2 -10.86 22.10 -5.18
N VAL A 3 -11.49 21.07 -4.62
CA VAL A 3 -11.03 20.37 -3.42
C VAL A 3 -10.68 18.95 -3.82
N GLY A 4 -9.57 18.44 -3.29
CA GLY A 4 -9.19 17.03 -3.36
C GLY A 4 -8.76 16.56 -1.97
N VAL A 5 -8.81 15.24 -1.75
CA VAL A 5 -8.36 14.61 -0.52
C VAL A 5 -7.13 13.78 -0.80
N THR A 6 -6.18 13.81 0.13
CA THR A 6 -5.07 12.86 0.14
C THR A 6 -5.13 11.99 1.39
N VAL A 7 -4.86 10.70 1.20
CA VAL A 7 -4.81 9.70 2.28
C VAL A 7 -3.52 8.91 2.17
N HIS A 8 -3.01 8.46 3.30
CA HIS A 8 -1.88 7.54 3.36
C HIS A 8 -2.39 6.20 3.88
N THR A 9 -1.86 5.10 3.37
CA THR A 9 -2.22 3.76 3.86
C THR A 9 -0.99 2.90 4.11
N TYR A 10 -0.92 2.40 5.33
CA TYR A 10 -0.01 1.33 5.73
C TYR A 10 -0.83 0.20 6.36
N ASP A 11 -2.02 -0.05 5.82
CA ASP A 11 -2.92 -1.08 6.31
C ASP A 11 -2.69 -2.42 5.58
N PRO A 12 -2.77 -3.55 6.30
CA PRO A 12 -2.70 -3.62 7.76
C PRO A 12 -1.28 -3.35 8.24
N TYR A 13 -1.15 -2.61 9.33
CA TYR A 13 0.16 -2.20 9.86
C TYR A 13 1.03 -3.40 10.27
N ASP A 14 0.42 -4.51 10.68
CA ASP A 14 1.14 -5.76 10.98
C ASP A 14 1.82 -6.40 9.76
N PHE A 15 1.40 -6.04 8.53
CA PHE A 15 2.10 -6.40 7.30
C PHE A 15 2.96 -5.24 6.77
N CYS A 16 2.36 -4.04 6.63
CA CYS A 16 2.94 -2.88 5.94
C CYS A 16 3.84 -2.00 6.82
N GLY A 17 3.62 -2.00 8.12
CA GLY A 17 4.32 -1.12 9.06
C GLY A 17 5.82 -1.39 9.13
N GLU A 18 6.53 -0.50 9.82
CA GLU A 18 7.98 -0.58 10.03
C GLU A 18 8.42 -1.97 10.51
N ASN A 19 7.67 -2.52 11.48
CA ASN A 19 7.92 -3.82 12.10
C ASN A 19 7.02 -4.93 11.59
N GLY A 20 6.29 -4.72 10.49
CA GLY A 20 5.40 -5.72 9.94
C GLY A 20 6.14 -6.99 9.51
N ARG A 21 5.39 -8.04 9.14
CA ARG A 21 5.96 -9.33 8.75
C ARG A 21 5.22 -9.97 7.59
N THR A 22 5.95 -10.65 6.70
CA THR A 22 5.29 -11.32 5.57
C THR A 22 4.39 -12.48 6.01
N GLU A 23 4.71 -13.09 7.15
CA GLU A 23 3.91 -14.16 7.77
C GLU A 23 2.51 -13.72 8.23
N TYR A 24 2.23 -12.41 8.28
CA TYR A 24 0.88 -11.90 8.58
C TYR A 24 -0.16 -12.46 7.59
N TYR A 25 0.24 -12.66 6.33
CA TYR A 25 -0.59 -13.29 5.32
C TYR A 25 -0.08 -14.68 4.97
N ALA A 26 -1.00 -15.65 4.96
CA ALA A 26 -0.67 -17.02 4.58
C ALA A 26 -0.22 -17.16 3.11
N ASN A 27 -0.71 -16.30 2.21
CA ASN A 27 -0.33 -16.22 0.80
C ASN A 27 -0.90 -14.94 0.14
N SER A 28 -0.46 -14.63 -1.08
CA SER A 28 -0.88 -13.45 -1.84
C SER A 28 -2.38 -13.40 -2.14
N ASN A 29 -3.09 -14.53 -2.23
CA ASN A 29 -4.54 -14.51 -2.46
C ASN A 29 -5.30 -14.06 -1.20
N ALA A 30 -4.87 -14.52 -0.02
CA ALA A 30 -5.41 -14.06 1.26
C ALA A 30 -5.20 -12.54 1.43
N MET A 31 -3.98 -12.06 1.14
CA MET A 31 -3.65 -10.63 1.14
C MET A 31 -4.57 -9.82 0.21
N LYS A 32 -4.68 -10.20 -1.07
CA LYS A 32 -5.50 -9.45 -2.05
C LYS A 32 -6.97 -9.38 -1.63
N LYS A 33 -7.51 -10.47 -1.08
CA LYS A 33 -8.90 -10.51 -0.58
C LYS A 33 -9.08 -9.54 0.59
N ASP A 34 -8.16 -9.58 1.54
CA ASP A 34 -8.19 -8.72 2.74
C ASP A 34 -8.07 -7.24 2.36
N LEU A 35 -7.08 -6.88 1.54
CA LEU A 35 -6.87 -5.51 1.07
C LEU A 35 -8.04 -4.98 0.25
N SER A 36 -8.69 -5.83 -0.57
CA SER A 36 -9.91 -5.44 -1.29
C SER A 36 -11.03 -5.03 -0.33
N SER A 37 -11.13 -5.71 0.82
CA SER A 37 -12.09 -5.37 1.87
C SER A 37 -11.65 -4.10 2.61
N GLN A 38 -10.38 -4.00 2.98
CA GLN A 38 -9.81 -2.87 3.72
C GLN A 38 -9.97 -1.54 2.96
N PHE A 39 -9.75 -1.54 1.64
CA PHE A 39 -9.81 -0.34 0.81
C PHE A 39 -11.24 0.01 0.35
N LYS A 40 -12.24 -0.80 0.71
CA LYS A 40 -13.61 -0.60 0.24
C LYS A 40 -14.19 0.74 0.70
N ASP A 41 -13.99 1.11 1.95
CA ASP A 41 -14.66 2.29 2.52
C ASP A 41 -14.19 3.60 1.87
N ILE A 42 -12.88 3.75 1.61
CA ILE A 42 -12.37 4.95 0.93
C ILE A 42 -12.81 5.00 -0.54
N ARG A 43 -12.90 3.84 -1.20
CA ARG A 43 -13.39 3.74 -2.58
C ARG A 43 -14.85 4.15 -2.67
N ASP A 44 -15.69 3.61 -1.79
CA ASP A 44 -17.12 3.92 -1.76
C ASP A 44 -17.34 5.40 -1.42
N TRP A 45 -16.58 5.93 -0.46
CA TRP A 45 -16.63 7.35 -0.14
C TRP A 45 -16.23 8.24 -1.33
N ALA A 46 -15.16 7.89 -2.05
CA ALA A 46 -14.73 8.64 -3.23
C ALA A 46 -15.78 8.59 -4.35
N PHE A 47 -16.42 7.43 -4.54
CA PHE A 47 -17.49 7.25 -5.51
C PHE A 47 -18.74 8.08 -5.16
N ASP A 48 -19.17 8.06 -3.90
CA ASP A 48 -20.38 8.75 -3.45
C ASP A 48 -20.23 10.28 -3.44
N THR A 49 -19.02 10.77 -3.14
CA THR A 49 -18.76 12.21 -3.01
C THR A 49 -18.29 12.87 -4.31
N PHE A 50 -17.79 12.09 -5.27
CA PHE A 50 -17.12 12.57 -6.48
C PHE A 50 -15.93 13.51 -6.21
N ILE A 51 -15.36 13.46 -5.00
CA ILE A 51 -14.17 14.23 -4.64
C ILE A 51 -12.93 13.44 -5.10
N PRO A 52 -12.01 14.05 -5.88
CA PRO A 52 -10.77 13.38 -6.27
C PRO A 52 -9.94 12.96 -5.06
N VAL A 53 -9.50 11.69 -5.05
CA VAL A 53 -8.63 11.13 -4.01
C VAL A 53 -7.27 10.78 -4.60
N TYR A 54 -6.23 11.17 -3.87
CA TYR A 54 -4.84 10.78 -4.10
C TYR A 54 -4.31 9.98 -2.91
N VAL A 55 -3.96 8.72 -3.13
CA VAL A 55 -3.26 7.91 -2.13
C VAL A 55 -1.79 8.35 -2.11
N GLY A 56 -1.48 9.29 -1.23
CA GLY A 56 -0.22 10.00 -1.19
C GLY A 56 0.96 9.14 -0.76
N GLU A 57 0.69 8.13 0.06
CA GLU A 57 1.69 7.17 0.52
C GLU A 57 1.07 5.79 0.66
N TYR A 58 1.81 4.79 0.20
CA TYR A 58 1.66 3.40 0.61
C TYR A 58 3.00 2.68 0.50
N GLY A 59 3.22 1.67 1.33
CA GLY A 59 4.45 0.90 1.25
C GLY A 59 4.54 -0.20 2.30
N VAL A 60 5.65 -0.92 2.29
CA VAL A 60 5.98 -1.96 3.28
C VAL A 60 7.32 -1.60 3.93
N GLY A 61 7.33 -1.56 5.25
CA GLY A 61 8.52 -1.30 6.06
C GLY A 61 9.59 -2.38 5.88
N ARG A 62 10.84 -1.94 5.75
CA ARG A 62 12.08 -2.66 5.44
C ARG A 62 13.13 -2.26 6.47
N GLN A 63 13.21 -3.02 7.57
CA GLN A 63 14.34 -2.89 8.48
C GLN A 63 15.60 -3.52 7.88
N MET A 64 16.75 -2.89 8.14
CA MET A 64 18.04 -3.30 7.57
C MET A 64 18.42 -4.74 7.93
N ASP A 65 18.06 -5.19 9.14
CA ASP A 65 18.31 -6.53 9.66
C ASP A 65 17.31 -7.59 9.14
N ARG A 66 16.25 -7.16 8.45
CA ARG A 66 15.17 -8.02 7.95
C ARG A 66 14.84 -7.81 6.47
N GLN A 67 15.77 -7.28 5.68
CA GLN A 67 15.55 -7.08 4.24
C GLN A 67 15.14 -8.38 3.52
N TRP A 68 15.64 -9.53 3.96
CA TRP A 68 15.28 -10.85 3.42
C TRP A 68 13.79 -11.20 3.56
N ASP A 69 13.12 -10.75 4.63
CA ASP A 69 11.66 -10.95 4.78
C ASP A 69 10.91 -10.10 3.76
N ARG A 70 11.46 -8.93 3.41
CA ARG A 70 10.80 -7.92 2.56
C ARG A 70 11.14 -8.03 1.08
N ASP A 71 12.21 -8.74 0.74
CA ASP A 71 12.49 -9.20 -0.62
C ASP A 71 11.74 -10.51 -0.90
N ASN A 72 10.41 -10.45 -0.82
CA ASN A 72 9.52 -11.59 -0.94
C ASN A 72 8.47 -11.35 -2.02
N GLU A 73 8.04 -12.42 -2.71
CA GLU A 73 6.99 -12.37 -3.73
C GLU A 73 5.70 -11.73 -3.22
N ILE A 74 5.31 -11.98 -1.97
CA ILE A 74 4.09 -11.39 -1.41
C ILE A 74 4.19 -9.85 -1.30
N VAL A 75 5.38 -9.31 -1.03
CA VAL A 75 5.62 -7.86 -1.01
C VAL A 75 5.57 -7.28 -2.43
N ARG A 76 6.12 -7.98 -3.42
CA ARG A 76 6.02 -7.57 -4.84
C ARG A 76 4.56 -7.56 -5.31
N GLU A 77 3.81 -8.59 -4.94
CA GLU A 77 2.38 -8.69 -5.24
C GLU A 77 1.55 -7.67 -4.47
N TYR A 78 1.94 -7.28 -3.25
CA TYR A 78 1.31 -6.16 -2.53
C TYR A 78 1.41 -4.86 -3.33
N TYR A 79 2.62 -4.45 -3.73
CA TYR A 79 2.81 -3.22 -4.48
C TYR A 79 2.02 -3.22 -5.80
N LYS A 80 2.08 -4.34 -6.54
CA LYS A 80 1.34 -4.49 -7.81
C LYS A 80 -0.17 -4.45 -7.59
N PHE A 81 -0.68 -5.15 -6.57
CA PHE A 81 -2.10 -5.20 -6.29
C PHE A 81 -2.62 -3.83 -5.84
N THR A 82 -2.00 -3.22 -4.83
CA THR A 82 -2.44 -1.94 -4.26
C THR A 82 -2.43 -0.83 -5.32
N ALA A 83 -1.37 -0.74 -6.13
CA ALA A 83 -1.30 0.24 -7.20
C ALA A 83 -2.42 0.07 -8.24
N ASN A 84 -2.67 -1.17 -8.69
CA ASN A 84 -3.74 -1.42 -9.66
C ASN A 84 -5.12 -1.23 -9.06
N HIS A 85 -5.34 -1.64 -7.81
CA HIS A 85 -6.63 -1.56 -7.14
C HIS A 85 -7.12 -0.11 -7.01
N PHE A 86 -6.23 0.81 -6.60
CA PHE A 86 -6.56 2.23 -6.53
C PHE A 86 -6.70 2.86 -7.92
N ARG A 87 -5.79 2.53 -8.86
CA ARG A 87 -5.85 3.05 -10.24
C ARG A 87 -7.14 2.65 -10.97
N GLU A 88 -7.57 1.40 -10.82
CA GLU A 88 -8.83 0.89 -11.38
C GLU A 88 -10.06 1.53 -10.73
N SER A 89 -9.91 2.05 -9.52
CA SER A 89 -10.94 2.82 -8.80
C SER A 89 -10.87 4.33 -9.08
N GLY A 90 -10.08 4.77 -10.07
CA GLY A 90 -9.96 6.17 -10.47
C GLY A 90 -9.10 7.04 -9.53
N MET A 91 -8.32 6.43 -8.63
CA MET A 91 -7.48 7.15 -7.67
C MET A 91 -6.00 7.05 -8.07
N ALA A 92 -5.31 8.20 -8.05
CA ALA A 92 -3.85 8.22 -8.20
C ALA A 92 -3.18 7.73 -6.92
N VAL A 93 -1.98 7.16 -7.03
CA VAL A 93 -1.26 6.55 -5.91
C VAL A 93 0.26 6.76 -6.05
N ALA A 94 0.96 7.01 -4.95
CA ALA A 94 2.42 7.08 -4.90
C ALA A 94 2.99 6.12 -3.86
N ALA A 95 3.94 5.28 -4.29
CA ALA A 95 4.68 4.43 -3.39
C ALA A 95 5.62 5.31 -2.55
N TRP A 96 5.61 5.11 -1.23
CA TRP A 96 6.55 5.77 -0.35
C TRP A 96 7.91 5.08 -0.47
N ASP A 97 8.91 5.86 -0.86
CA ASP A 97 10.30 5.45 -1.02
C ASP A 97 11.16 6.48 -0.28
N ASP A 98 11.32 6.28 1.04
CA ASP A 98 12.33 7.00 1.79
C ASP A 98 13.66 6.23 1.67
N PRO A 99 14.82 6.91 1.61
CA PRO A 99 16.12 6.26 1.72
C PRO A 99 16.37 5.52 3.07
N GLY A 100 15.32 5.29 3.87
CA GLY A 100 15.33 4.67 5.17
C GLY A 100 14.50 3.39 5.20
N TRP A 101 13.47 3.35 6.05
CA TRP A 101 12.69 2.16 6.34
C TRP A 101 11.72 1.74 5.25
N PHE A 102 11.48 2.53 4.21
CA PHE A 102 10.57 2.16 3.12
C PHE A 102 11.26 2.12 1.76
N GLY A 103 12.60 2.12 1.75
CA GLY A 103 13.41 2.15 0.53
C GLY A 103 13.06 1.05 -0.47
N ILE A 104 12.58 1.43 -1.65
CA ILE A 104 12.26 0.52 -2.76
C ILE A 104 13.40 0.55 -3.79
N TYR A 105 13.87 1.74 -4.12
CA TYR A 105 14.94 1.94 -5.08
C TYR A 105 16.21 2.41 -4.38
N ASN A 106 17.33 1.80 -4.75
CA ASN A 106 18.64 2.24 -4.30
C ASN A 106 19.32 2.97 -5.46
N GLN A 107 19.70 4.23 -5.25
CA GLN A 107 20.34 5.09 -6.27
C GLN A 107 21.83 4.76 -6.50
N GLN A 108 22.26 3.50 -6.28
CA GLN A 108 23.65 3.09 -6.46
C GLN A 108 24.09 3.07 -7.92
#